data_AF-A0A3N5AF35-F1
#
_entry.id   AF-A0A3N5AF35-F1
#
_cell.length_a   1.000
_cell.length_b   1.000
_cell.length_c   1.000
_cell.angle_alpha   90.00
_cell.angle_beta   90.00
_cell.angle_gamma   90.00
#
_symmetry.space_group_name_H-M   'P 1'
#
loop_
_entity.id
_entity.type
_entity.pdbx_description
1 polymer ?
#
loop_
_entity_poly.entity_id
_entity_poly.type
_entity_poly.pdbx_seq_one_letter_code
_entity_poly.pdbx_strand_id
1 'polypeptide(L)'
;MTSFLTHRAHVHDPGLPLHRRHSALRTCLTVFAPYGLRATYHHLTLSAAIPRRLEEDPDALVRAVEELHEARVLWLARAEQYAEQRRAEKQAGRRAVPNPRPWWLRNWWESPDRAWFDDPFLHPSLRLSEYVRRQNAILDGTELPGCPACGDEGPRVLSSTGHGWVELCRGCAWLLAPCPCGQRHRFVPVTPFNWNEIWQRAHMGDDGRPNSLWPAS
;
A
#
# COMPACT_ATOMS: atom_id res chain seq x y z
N MET A 1 4.57 21.67 -11.10
CA MET A 1 4.66 20.39 -10.33
C MET A 1 5.23 19.34 -11.25
N THR A 2 6.38 18.75 -10.91
CA THR A 2 7.01 17.67 -11.69
C THR A 2 6.18 16.38 -11.60
N SER A 3 6.03 15.67 -12.74
CA SER A 3 5.18 14.48 -12.84
C SER A 3 5.86 13.24 -12.27
N PHE A 4 5.08 12.20 -11.91
CA PHE A 4 5.59 10.89 -11.45
C PHE A 4 6.67 10.34 -12.39
N LEU A 5 6.46 10.44 -13.70
CA LEU A 5 7.41 9.95 -14.71
C LEU A 5 8.74 10.70 -14.69
N THR A 6 8.73 11.99 -14.35
CA THR A 6 9.96 12.79 -14.19
C THR A 6 10.79 12.25 -13.02
N HIS A 7 10.14 12.02 -11.88
CA HIS A 7 10.83 11.48 -10.71
C HIS A 7 11.28 10.04 -10.94
N ARG A 8 10.49 9.21 -11.63
CA ARG A 8 10.94 7.89 -12.08
C ARG A 8 12.21 7.98 -12.92
N ALA A 9 12.28 8.87 -13.91
CA ALA A 9 13.50 9.07 -14.70
C ALA A 9 14.72 9.43 -13.83
N HIS A 10 14.54 10.29 -12.82
CA HIS A 10 15.62 10.59 -11.86
C HIS A 10 16.04 9.39 -11.00
N VAL A 11 15.15 8.43 -10.71
CA VAL A 11 15.53 7.19 -10.01
C VAL A 11 16.43 6.31 -10.89
N HIS A 12 16.15 6.28 -12.20
CA HIS A 12 16.92 5.53 -13.19
C HIS A 12 18.28 6.16 -13.53
N ASP A 13 18.41 7.48 -13.40
CA ASP A 13 19.61 8.21 -13.81
C ASP A 13 20.84 7.84 -12.95
N PRO A 14 21.84 7.11 -13.50
CA PRO A 14 23.04 6.73 -12.76
C PRO A 14 24.00 7.92 -12.54
N GLY A 15 23.83 9.02 -13.26
CA GLY A 15 24.60 10.25 -13.08
C GLY A 15 24.18 11.06 -11.86
N LEU A 16 23.03 10.76 -11.26
CA LEU A 16 22.57 11.41 -10.04
C LEU A 16 23.12 10.72 -8.78
N PRO A 17 23.53 11.49 -7.76
CA PRO A 17 23.86 10.94 -6.45
C PRO A 17 22.71 10.10 -5.87
N LEU A 18 23.04 9.02 -5.15
CA LEU A 18 22.06 8.07 -4.59
C LEU A 18 20.99 8.74 -3.72
N HIS A 19 21.36 9.75 -2.92
CA HIS A 19 20.39 10.49 -2.11
C HIS A 19 19.35 11.24 -2.94
N ARG A 20 19.70 11.71 -4.15
CA ARG A 20 18.75 12.34 -5.08
C ARG A 20 17.85 11.32 -5.73
N ARG A 21 18.40 10.17 -6.14
CA ARG A 21 17.63 9.03 -6.67
C ARG A 21 16.60 8.54 -5.62
N HIS A 22 17.04 8.35 -4.37
CA HIS A 22 16.15 7.98 -3.25
C HIS A 22 15.10 9.04 -2.95
N SER A 23 15.47 10.34 -2.99
CA SER A 23 14.51 11.44 -2.83
C SER A 23 13.46 11.44 -3.95
N ALA A 24 13.85 11.13 -5.18
CA ALA A 24 12.91 11.02 -6.30
C ALA A 24 11.93 9.86 -6.13
N LEU A 25 12.39 8.68 -5.66
CA LEU A 25 11.51 7.57 -5.28
C LEU A 25 10.49 8.00 -4.21
N ARG A 26 10.93 8.76 -3.20
CA ARG A 26 10.03 9.30 -2.16
C ARG A 26 8.99 10.25 -2.73
N THR A 27 9.34 11.08 -3.71
CA THR A 27 8.37 11.93 -4.39
C THR A 27 7.36 11.09 -5.19
N CYS A 28 7.78 10.00 -5.84
CA CYS A 28 6.84 9.07 -6.48
C CYS A 28 5.81 8.52 -5.49
N LEU A 29 6.23 8.17 -4.27
CA LEU A 29 5.34 7.68 -3.22
C LEU A 29 4.31 8.71 -2.73
N THR A 30 4.63 10.01 -2.79
CA THR A 30 3.63 11.05 -2.48
C THR A 30 2.53 11.16 -3.54
N VAL A 31 2.77 10.62 -4.74
CA VAL A 31 1.79 10.63 -5.84
C VAL A 31 0.95 9.35 -5.85
N PHE A 32 1.54 8.20 -5.51
CA PHE A 32 0.84 6.92 -5.50
C PHE A 32 1.39 6.02 -4.38
N ALA A 33 0.53 5.67 -3.42
CA ALA A 33 0.86 4.82 -2.28
C ALA A 33 -0.38 3.98 -1.88
N PRO A 34 -0.61 2.83 -2.52
CA PRO A 34 -1.85 2.05 -2.36
C PRO A 34 -2.07 1.52 -0.95
N TYR A 35 -1.01 1.37 -0.14
CA TYR A 35 -1.13 0.96 1.26
C TYR A 35 -1.07 2.14 2.25
N GLY A 36 -1.08 3.38 1.74
CA GLY A 36 -0.65 4.55 2.48
C GLY A 36 0.88 4.73 2.43
N LEU A 37 1.35 5.96 2.68
CA LEU A 37 2.75 6.35 2.43
C LEU A 37 3.76 5.45 3.17
N ARG A 38 3.52 5.21 4.47
CA ARG A 38 4.46 4.50 5.34
C ARG A 38 4.53 3.02 5.01
N ALA A 39 3.38 2.37 4.94
CA ALA A 39 3.28 0.95 4.58
C ALA A 39 3.75 0.69 3.15
N THR A 40 3.45 1.56 2.19
CA THR A 40 3.95 1.38 0.81
C THR A 40 5.48 1.51 0.76
N TYR A 41 6.06 2.47 1.50
CA TYR A 41 7.51 2.57 1.57
C TYR A 41 8.14 1.33 2.23
N HIS A 42 7.59 0.87 3.35
CA HIS A 42 8.04 -0.34 4.03
C HIS A 42 7.93 -1.56 3.09
N HIS A 43 6.81 -1.74 2.40
CA HIS A 43 6.63 -2.76 1.37
C HIS A 43 7.73 -2.73 0.32
N LEU A 44 8.04 -1.56 -0.24
CA LEU A 44 9.09 -1.43 -1.26
C LEU A 44 10.48 -1.73 -0.71
N THR A 45 10.76 -1.42 0.56
CA THR A 45 12.06 -1.79 1.17
C THR A 45 12.24 -3.31 1.23
N LEU A 46 11.16 -4.07 1.46
CA LEU A 46 11.18 -5.52 1.50
C LEU A 46 11.17 -6.15 0.10
N SER A 47 10.18 -5.79 -0.72
CA SER A 47 9.96 -6.38 -2.05
C SER A 47 11.10 -6.11 -3.04
N ALA A 48 11.67 -4.90 -3.00
CA ALA A 48 12.80 -4.54 -3.84
C ALA A 48 14.16 -4.79 -3.16
N ALA A 49 14.18 -5.28 -1.92
CA ALA A 49 15.38 -5.51 -1.11
C ALA A 49 16.26 -4.25 -1.01
N ILE A 50 15.67 -3.10 -0.65
CA ILE A 50 16.43 -1.84 -0.55
C ILE A 50 17.35 -1.90 0.67
N PRO A 51 18.68 -1.90 0.47
CA PRO A 51 19.62 -2.03 1.58
C PRO A 51 19.60 -0.80 2.48
N ARG A 52 20.10 -0.96 3.71
CA ARG A 52 20.30 0.17 4.62
C ARG A 52 21.26 1.20 4.00
N ARG A 53 22.44 0.75 3.55
CA ARG A 53 23.39 1.53 2.75
C ARG A 53 23.11 1.35 1.26
N LEU A 54 22.70 2.44 0.59
CA LEU A 54 22.27 2.39 -0.81
C LEU A 54 23.42 2.09 -1.78
N GLU A 55 24.67 2.27 -1.35
CA GLU A 55 25.87 1.98 -2.12
C GLU A 55 26.05 0.49 -2.40
N GLU A 56 25.51 -0.39 -1.55
CA GLU A 56 25.63 -1.85 -1.68
C GLU A 56 24.76 -2.39 -2.83
N ASP A 57 23.59 -1.78 -3.05
CA ASP A 57 22.72 -2.07 -4.20
C ASP A 57 21.93 -0.82 -4.63
N PRO A 58 22.51 0.02 -5.50
CA PRO A 58 21.83 1.17 -6.08
C PRO A 58 20.59 0.82 -6.91
N ASP A 59 20.58 -0.38 -7.52
CA ASP A 59 19.53 -0.82 -8.44
C ASP A 59 18.27 -1.28 -7.69
N ALA A 60 18.35 -1.48 -6.37
CA ALA A 60 17.18 -1.68 -5.53
C ALA A 60 16.18 -0.52 -5.61
N LEU A 61 16.66 0.73 -5.81
CA LEU A 61 15.78 1.88 -6.02
C LEU A 61 15.02 1.79 -7.34
N VAL A 62 15.68 1.26 -8.37
CA VAL A 62 15.07 1.03 -9.69
C VAL A 62 14.00 -0.04 -9.60
N ARG A 63 14.31 -1.18 -8.97
CA ARG A 63 13.33 -2.25 -8.75
C ARG A 63 12.09 -1.74 -7.99
N ALA A 64 12.31 -0.94 -6.95
CA ALA A 64 11.23 -0.34 -6.17
C ALA A 64 10.34 0.61 -6.99
N VAL A 65 10.92 1.50 -7.80
CA VAL A 65 10.13 2.45 -8.60
C VAL A 65 9.40 1.75 -9.74
N GLU A 66 9.96 0.67 -10.30
CA GLU A 66 9.31 -0.12 -11.34
C GLU A 66 8.09 -0.87 -10.80
N GLU A 67 8.19 -1.55 -9.65
CA GLU A 67 7.03 -2.19 -9.03
C GLU A 67 5.91 -1.16 -8.75
N LEU A 68 6.29 0.02 -8.23
CA LEU A 68 5.34 1.11 -8.00
C LEU A 68 4.72 1.62 -9.32
N HIS A 69 5.51 1.73 -10.38
CA HIS A 69 5.05 2.19 -11.68
C HIS A 69 4.09 1.19 -12.34
N GLU A 70 4.40 -0.10 -12.32
CA GLU A 70 3.54 -1.18 -12.83
C GLU A 70 2.16 -1.13 -12.18
N ALA A 71 2.12 -1.04 -10.85
CA ALA A 71 0.87 -0.90 -10.10
C ALA A 71 0.13 0.41 -10.45
N ARG A 72 0.87 1.52 -10.60
CA ARG A 72 0.30 2.82 -10.94
C ARG A 72 -0.34 2.83 -12.34
N VAL A 73 0.23 2.14 -13.32
CA VAL A 73 -0.33 2.03 -14.68
C VAL A 73 -1.70 1.35 -14.63
N LEU A 74 -1.81 0.25 -13.88
CA LEU A 74 -3.08 -0.46 -13.70
C LEU A 74 -4.14 0.38 -12.99
N TRP A 75 -3.72 1.14 -11.98
CA TRP A 75 -4.60 2.08 -11.27
C TRP A 75 -5.08 3.21 -12.20
N LEU A 76 -4.18 3.84 -12.97
CA LEU A 76 -4.54 4.92 -13.88
C LEU A 76 -5.54 4.48 -14.94
N ALA A 77 -5.28 3.34 -15.59
CA ALA A 77 -6.19 2.80 -16.60
C ALA A 77 -7.60 2.61 -16.03
N ARG A 78 -7.70 2.09 -14.80
CA ARG A 78 -8.98 1.90 -14.14
C ARG A 78 -9.62 3.22 -13.68
N ALA A 79 -8.83 4.17 -13.20
CA ALA A 79 -9.32 5.48 -12.80
C ALA A 79 -9.87 6.29 -13.99
N GLU A 80 -9.26 6.15 -15.16
CA GLU A 80 -9.73 6.76 -16.42
C GLU A 80 -11.07 6.18 -16.88
N GLN A 81 -11.20 4.84 -16.90
CA GLN A 81 -12.47 4.16 -17.17
C GLN A 81 -13.59 4.62 -16.23
N TYR A 82 -13.28 4.73 -14.93
CA TYR A 82 -14.24 5.25 -13.95
C TYR A 82 -14.62 6.71 -14.25
N ALA A 83 -13.66 7.57 -14.59
CA ALA A 83 -13.92 8.97 -14.92
C ALA A 83 -14.80 9.11 -16.17
N GLU A 84 -14.59 8.28 -17.20
CA GLU A 84 -15.44 8.20 -18.39
C GLU A 84 -16.86 7.75 -18.05
N GLN A 85 -17.01 6.67 -17.30
CA GLN A 85 -18.31 6.18 -16.84
C GLN A 85 -19.06 7.27 -16.06
N ARG A 86 -18.38 7.94 -15.12
CA ARG A 86 -18.98 9.02 -14.33
C ARG A 86 -19.34 10.24 -15.16
N ARG A 87 -18.59 10.56 -16.22
CA ARG A 87 -18.95 11.64 -17.16
C ARG A 87 -20.25 11.29 -17.89
N ALA A 88 -20.37 10.08 -18.43
CA ALA A 88 -21.57 9.62 -19.11
C ALA A 88 -22.80 9.57 -18.17
N GLU A 89 -22.64 9.06 -16.95
CA GLU A 89 -23.73 8.99 -15.97
C GLU A 89 -24.22 10.38 -15.54
N LYS A 90 -23.29 11.32 -15.31
CA LYS A 90 -23.63 12.71 -14.98
C LYS A 90 -24.38 13.39 -16.13
N GLN A 91 -23.98 13.14 -17.38
CA GLN A 91 -24.70 13.64 -18.56
C GLN A 91 -26.11 13.05 -18.66
N ALA A 92 -26.27 11.77 -18.30
CA ALA A 92 -27.57 11.09 -18.22
C ALA A 92 -28.39 11.43 -16.95
N GLY A 93 -28.00 12.44 -16.17
CA GLY A 93 -28.70 12.89 -14.96
C GLY A 93 -28.48 12.01 -13.70
N ARG A 94 -27.72 10.90 -13.80
CA ARG A 94 -27.41 10.02 -12.67
C ARG A 94 -26.19 10.55 -11.90
N ARG A 95 -26.45 11.33 -10.84
CA ARG A 95 -25.39 11.96 -10.04
C ARG A 95 -25.01 11.22 -8.76
N ALA A 96 -25.80 10.23 -8.33
CA ALA A 96 -25.45 9.37 -7.20
C ALA A 96 -24.10 8.68 -7.45
N VAL A 97 -23.25 8.61 -6.43
CA VAL A 97 -21.95 7.93 -6.49
C VAL A 97 -22.19 6.42 -6.37
N PRO A 98 -21.57 5.57 -7.21
CA PRO A 98 -21.73 4.13 -7.11
C PRO A 98 -21.26 3.60 -5.75
N ASN A 99 -21.96 2.58 -5.24
CA ASN A 99 -21.60 1.81 -4.06
C ASN A 99 -21.38 0.35 -4.48
N PRO A 100 -20.20 -0.25 -4.26
CA PRO A 100 -19.04 0.27 -3.54
C PRO A 100 -18.32 1.40 -4.29
N ARG A 101 -17.74 2.34 -3.51
CA ARG A 101 -16.81 3.33 -4.06
C ARG A 101 -15.52 2.64 -4.52
N PRO A 102 -14.87 3.14 -5.58
CA PRO A 102 -13.54 2.70 -5.95
C PRO A 102 -12.58 2.76 -4.77
N TRP A 103 -11.69 1.76 -4.68
CA TRP A 103 -10.81 1.60 -3.53
C TRP A 103 -9.89 2.81 -3.31
N TRP A 104 -9.42 3.47 -4.38
CA TRP A 104 -8.61 4.69 -4.30
C TRP A 104 -9.40 5.96 -3.93
N LEU A 105 -10.73 5.89 -3.82
CA LEU A 105 -11.60 6.98 -3.36
C LEU A 105 -12.21 6.70 -1.97
N ARG A 106 -11.84 5.58 -1.33
CA ARG A 106 -12.31 5.27 0.02
C ARG A 106 -11.71 6.26 1.00
N ASN A 107 -12.54 6.72 1.94
CA ASN A 107 -12.05 7.51 3.06
C ASN A 107 -11.16 6.61 3.94
N TRP A 108 -9.91 7.00 4.17
CA TRP A 108 -8.97 6.20 4.95
C TRP A 108 -9.46 5.91 6.38
N TRP A 109 -10.24 6.82 6.97
CA TRP A 109 -10.86 6.60 8.29
C TRP A 109 -11.90 5.48 8.31
N GLU A 110 -12.56 5.26 7.17
CA GLU A 110 -13.67 4.31 6.98
C GLU A 110 -13.24 3.08 6.17
N SER A 111 -11.96 2.94 5.84
CA SER A 111 -11.51 1.92 4.90
C SER A 111 -11.02 0.65 5.63
N PRO A 112 -11.24 -0.56 5.08
CA PRO A 112 -10.84 -1.84 5.71
C PRO A 112 -9.32 -2.02 5.91
N ASP A 113 -8.52 -1.19 5.27
CA ASP A 113 -7.05 -1.14 5.31
C ASP A 113 -6.47 -0.18 6.35
N ARG A 114 -7.31 0.37 7.24
CA ARG A 114 -6.88 1.31 8.28
C ARG A 114 -5.67 0.84 9.09
N ALA A 115 -5.59 -0.47 9.35
CA ALA A 115 -4.48 -1.07 10.08
C ALA A 115 -3.11 -0.77 9.44
N TRP A 116 -3.02 -0.58 8.11
CA TRP A 116 -1.76 -0.26 7.43
C TRP A 116 -1.25 1.16 7.71
N PHE A 117 -2.18 2.07 8.02
CA PHE A 117 -1.84 3.44 8.40
C PHE A 117 -1.42 3.52 9.87
N ASP A 118 -2.09 2.74 10.71
CA ASP A 118 -1.80 2.63 12.14
C ASP A 118 -0.54 1.79 12.40
N ASP A 119 -0.23 0.80 11.55
CA ASP A 119 0.93 -0.09 11.63
C ASP A 119 1.49 -0.42 10.22
N PRO A 120 2.65 0.16 9.84
CA PRO A 120 3.27 -0.07 8.54
C PRO A 120 3.72 -1.51 8.29
N PHE A 121 3.73 -2.40 9.29
CA PHE A 121 4.17 -3.79 9.10
C PHE A 121 3.04 -4.74 8.67
N LEU A 122 1.78 -4.30 8.77
CA LEU A 122 0.62 -5.15 8.55
C LEU A 122 0.09 -5.14 7.10
N HIS A 123 0.82 -4.60 6.13
CA HIS A 123 0.34 -4.55 4.75
C HIS A 123 0.45 -5.91 4.03
N PRO A 124 -0.27 -6.12 2.91
CA PRO A 124 -0.10 -7.31 2.08
C PRO A 124 1.35 -7.48 1.61
N SER A 125 1.84 -8.72 1.56
CA SER A 125 3.14 -9.06 0.98
C SER A 125 3.11 -9.24 -0.54
N LEU A 126 1.92 -9.23 -1.15
CA LEU A 126 1.74 -9.28 -2.60
C LEU A 126 2.45 -8.11 -3.27
N ARG A 127 2.94 -8.33 -4.50
CA ARG A 127 3.43 -7.21 -5.31
C ARG A 127 2.33 -6.17 -5.48
N LEU A 128 2.69 -4.89 -5.52
CA LEU A 128 1.71 -3.81 -5.61
C LEU A 128 0.78 -3.96 -6.83
N SER A 129 1.31 -4.45 -7.96
CA SER A 129 0.54 -4.71 -9.17
C SER A 129 -0.54 -5.78 -8.99
N GLU A 130 -0.24 -6.82 -8.21
CA GLU A 130 -1.19 -7.90 -7.92
C GLU A 130 -2.31 -7.41 -7.01
N TYR A 131 -1.97 -6.64 -5.97
CA TYR A 131 -2.96 -5.99 -5.13
C TYR A 131 -3.90 -5.09 -5.94
N VAL A 132 -3.37 -4.25 -6.84
CA VAL A 132 -4.18 -3.36 -7.68
C VAL A 132 -5.10 -4.18 -8.62
N ARG A 133 -4.59 -5.24 -9.26
CA ARG A 133 -5.42 -6.13 -10.09
C ARG A 133 -6.56 -6.73 -9.27
N ARG A 134 -6.25 -7.19 -8.06
CA ARG A 134 -7.21 -7.79 -7.14
C ARG A 134 -8.31 -6.82 -6.74
N GLN A 135 -7.94 -5.59 -6.35
CA GLN A 135 -8.91 -4.56 -6.00
C GLN A 135 -9.77 -4.13 -7.19
N ASN A 136 -9.19 -4.07 -8.39
CA ASN A 136 -9.94 -3.76 -9.61
C ASN A 136 -10.96 -4.87 -9.95
N ALA A 137 -10.56 -6.15 -9.84
CA ALA A 137 -11.48 -7.28 -10.06
C ALA A 137 -12.66 -7.26 -9.08
N ILE A 138 -12.41 -6.97 -7.79
CA ILE A 138 -13.48 -6.80 -6.79
C ILE A 138 -14.40 -5.62 -7.15
N LEU A 139 -13.83 -4.52 -7.62
CA LEU A 139 -14.61 -3.35 -8.06
C LEU A 139 -15.46 -3.65 -9.31
N ASP A 140 -15.00 -4.56 -10.16
CA ASP A 140 -15.77 -5.08 -11.31
C ASP A 140 -16.83 -6.13 -10.89
N GLY A 141 -16.95 -6.43 -9.59
CA GLY A 141 -17.94 -7.38 -9.06
C GLY A 141 -17.47 -8.84 -9.03
N THR A 142 -16.17 -9.09 -9.26
CA THR A 142 -15.61 -10.44 -9.17
C THR A 142 -15.52 -10.86 -7.70
N GLU A 143 -16.11 -12.01 -7.37
CA GLU A 143 -15.89 -12.66 -6.09
C GLU A 143 -14.55 -13.40 -6.12
N LEU A 144 -13.64 -13.01 -5.22
CA LEU A 144 -12.33 -13.63 -5.09
C LEU A 144 -12.23 -14.41 -3.78
N PRO A 145 -11.59 -15.59 -3.77
CA PRO A 145 -11.44 -16.39 -2.56
C PRO A 145 -10.45 -15.72 -1.59
N GLY A 146 -10.60 -15.99 -0.29
CA GLY A 146 -9.73 -15.48 0.76
C GLY A 146 -9.84 -13.97 0.99
N CYS A 147 -8.82 -13.41 1.64
CA CYS A 147 -8.79 -12.00 1.99
C CYS A 147 -8.88 -11.08 0.75
N PRO A 148 -9.74 -10.04 0.75
CA PRO A 148 -9.83 -9.10 -0.37
C PRO A 148 -8.50 -8.43 -0.75
N ALA A 149 -7.59 -8.23 0.21
CA ALA A 149 -6.31 -7.56 -0.01
C ALA A 149 -5.18 -8.52 -0.41
N CYS A 150 -4.89 -9.53 0.40
CA CYS A 150 -3.73 -10.42 0.16
C CYS A 150 -4.09 -11.81 -0.39
N GLY A 151 -5.38 -12.17 -0.46
CA GLY A 151 -5.82 -13.50 -0.88
C GLY A 151 -5.63 -14.62 0.15
N ASP A 152 -5.14 -14.31 1.34
CA ASP A 152 -4.96 -15.30 2.42
C ASP A 152 -6.30 -15.93 2.84
N GLU A 153 -6.35 -17.25 2.86
CA GLU A 153 -7.48 -18.08 3.30
C GLU A 153 -7.27 -18.64 4.72
N GLY A 154 -6.16 -18.29 5.35
CA GLY A 154 -5.83 -18.69 6.71
C GLY A 154 -6.86 -18.23 7.76
N PRO A 155 -6.71 -18.74 9.01
CA PRO A 155 -7.62 -18.41 10.09
C PRO A 155 -7.58 -16.90 10.39
N ARG A 156 -8.75 -16.35 10.69
CA ARG A 156 -8.93 -14.95 11.05
C ARG A 156 -8.37 -14.69 12.44
N VAL A 157 -7.83 -13.50 12.66
CA VAL A 157 -7.32 -13.07 13.96
C VAL A 157 -8.36 -12.16 14.61
N LEU A 158 -8.76 -12.51 15.82
CA LEU A 158 -9.60 -11.66 16.65
C LEU A 158 -8.76 -10.59 17.33
N SER A 159 -9.13 -9.34 17.14
CA SER A 159 -8.49 -8.21 17.80
C SER A 159 -9.51 -7.45 18.63
N SER A 160 -9.17 -7.15 19.89
CA SER A 160 -10.02 -6.34 20.76
C SER A 160 -9.87 -4.87 20.41
N THR A 161 -10.99 -4.19 20.28
CA THR A 161 -11.07 -2.74 20.07
C THR A 161 -11.42 -1.98 21.34
N GLY A 162 -11.52 -2.68 22.48
CA GLY A 162 -12.06 -2.16 23.74
C GLY A 162 -13.60 -2.10 23.79
N HIS A 163 -14.28 -2.00 22.65
CA HIS A 163 -15.76 -2.03 22.55
C HIS A 163 -16.30 -3.41 22.12
N GLY A 164 -15.45 -4.23 21.53
CA GLY A 164 -15.80 -5.53 21.00
C GLY A 164 -14.64 -6.12 20.22
N TRP A 165 -14.92 -7.22 19.52
CA TRP A 165 -13.92 -7.93 18.73
C TRP A 165 -14.14 -7.66 17.24
N VAL A 166 -13.04 -7.44 16.52
CA VAL A 166 -13.02 -7.40 15.07
C VAL A 166 -12.26 -8.60 14.53
N GLU A 167 -12.63 -9.04 13.33
CA GLU A 167 -11.89 -10.08 12.62
C GLU A 167 -10.98 -9.45 11.57
N LEU A 168 -9.69 -9.70 11.71
CA LEU A 168 -8.66 -9.24 10.80
C LEU A 168 -8.08 -10.42 10.02
N CYS A 169 -7.67 -10.17 8.78
CA CYS A 169 -6.83 -11.09 8.05
C CYS A 169 -5.49 -11.27 8.78
N ARG A 170 -5.05 -12.52 8.99
CA ARG A 170 -3.78 -12.81 9.62
C ARG A 170 -2.59 -12.25 8.83
N GLY A 171 -2.61 -12.39 7.51
CA GLY A 171 -1.48 -12.01 6.66
C GLY A 171 -1.35 -10.51 6.36
N CYS A 172 -2.41 -9.71 6.50
CA CYS A 172 -2.35 -8.28 6.15
C CYS A 172 -3.28 -7.39 6.97
N ALA A 173 -3.79 -7.85 8.11
CA ALA A 173 -4.68 -7.11 9.00
C ALA A 173 -5.89 -6.40 8.35
N TRP A 174 -6.30 -6.83 7.15
CA TRP A 174 -7.49 -6.31 6.49
C TRP A 174 -8.72 -6.64 7.33
N LEU A 175 -9.59 -5.65 7.54
CA LEU A 175 -10.83 -5.84 8.29
C LEU A 175 -11.83 -6.71 7.51
N LEU A 176 -12.04 -7.94 7.99
CA LEU A 176 -12.96 -8.92 7.41
C LEU A 176 -14.35 -8.83 8.01
N ALA A 177 -14.45 -8.60 9.33
CA ALA A 177 -15.70 -8.36 10.03
C ALA A 177 -15.59 -7.10 10.90
N PRO A 178 -16.49 -6.11 10.72
CA PRO A 178 -16.49 -4.91 11.53
C PRO A 178 -16.94 -5.19 12.97
N CYS A 179 -16.68 -4.25 13.87
CA CYS A 179 -17.09 -4.36 15.27
C CYS A 179 -18.63 -4.41 15.36
N PRO A 180 -19.23 -5.27 16.21
CA PRO A 180 -20.68 -5.38 16.36
C PRO A 180 -21.39 -4.07 16.72
N CYS A 181 -20.69 -3.10 17.34
CA CYS A 181 -21.27 -1.80 17.65
C CYS A 181 -21.48 -0.88 16.43
N GLY A 182 -21.08 -1.32 15.23
CA GLY A 182 -21.19 -0.56 13.98
C GLY A 182 -20.17 0.57 13.83
N GLN A 183 -19.33 0.82 14.85
CA GLN A 183 -18.26 1.80 14.81
C GLN A 183 -16.95 1.17 14.34
N ARG A 184 -16.12 1.97 13.66
CA ARG A 184 -14.74 1.59 13.34
C ARG A 184 -13.81 2.13 14.41
N HIS A 185 -13.03 1.23 15.00
CA HIS A 185 -12.10 1.59 16.05
C HIS A 185 -10.69 1.75 15.49
N ARG A 186 -9.90 2.56 16.21
CA ARG A 186 -8.48 2.68 15.93
C ARG A 186 -7.79 1.35 16.25
N PHE A 187 -6.92 0.91 15.36
CA PHE A 187 -6.02 -0.19 15.66
C PHE A 187 -4.85 0.36 16.48
N VAL A 188 -4.57 -0.24 17.64
CA VAL A 188 -3.40 0.12 18.44
C VAL A 188 -2.32 -0.92 18.14
N PRO A 189 -1.21 -0.56 17.47
CA PRO A 189 -0.14 -1.50 17.19
C PRO A 189 0.43 -2.07 18.49
N VAL A 190 0.72 -3.37 18.48
CA VAL A 190 1.30 -4.08 19.63
C VAL A 190 2.72 -3.59 19.89
N THR A 191 3.46 -3.29 18.83
CA THR A 191 4.83 -2.77 18.90
C THR A 191 4.84 -1.33 18.42
N PRO A 192 5.28 -0.37 19.26
CA PRO A 192 5.48 1.00 18.80
C PRO A 192 6.57 0.99 17.71
N PHE A 193 6.24 1.53 16.55
CA PHE A 193 7.21 1.71 15.47
C PHE A 193 7.70 3.15 15.43
N ASN A 194 8.97 3.33 15.08
CA ASN A 194 9.52 4.64 14.83
C ASN A 194 9.59 4.86 13.31
N TRP A 195 8.84 5.84 12.84
CA TRP A 195 8.86 6.20 11.42
C TRP A 195 10.27 6.56 10.93
N ASN A 196 11.09 7.21 11.75
CA ASN A 196 12.46 7.57 11.37
C ASN A 196 13.33 6.33 11.12
N GLU A 197 13.13 5.26 11.88
CA GLU A 197 13.88 4.01 11.74
C GLU A 197 13.48 3.27 10.46
N ILE A 198 12.17 3.16 10.18
CA ILE A 198 11.68 2.62 8.90
C ILE A 198 12.21 3.45 7.74
N TRP A 199 12.17 4.79 7.86
CA TRP A 199 12.63 5.71 6.84
C TRP A 199 14.12 5.56 6.52
N GLN A 200 14.93 5.37 7.56
CA GLN A 200 16.35 5.06 7.48
C GLN A 200 16.64 3.60 7.14
N ARG A 201 15.61 2.77 7.00
CA ARG A 201 15.69 1.33 6.70
C ARG A 201 16.50 0.58 7.75
N ALA A 202 16.34 0.92 9.03
CA ALA A 202 17.03 0.26 10.13
C ALA A 202 16.64 -1.22 10.28
N HIS A 203 15.45 -1.58 9.79
CA HIS A 203 14.93 -2.93 9.68
C HIS A 203 15.55 -3.73 8.52
N MET A 204 16.38 -3.11 7.67
CA MET A 204 17.11 -3.78 6.59
C MET A 204 18.60 -3.89 6.93
N GLY A 205 19.21 -4.97 6.48
CA GLY A 205 20.66 -5.14 6.41
C GLY A 205 21.27 -4.46 5.20
N ASP A 206 22.59 -4.43 5.16
CA ASP A 206 23.37 -3.96 4.00
C ASP A 206 23.31 -4.95 2.83
N ASP A 207 22.97 -6.22 3.12
CA ASP A 207 22.76 -7.29 2.13
C ASP A 207 21.34 -7.29 1.52
N GLY A 208 20.52 -6.29 1.83
CA GLY A 208 19.13 -6.17 1.35
C GLY A 208 18.16 -7.15 2.02
N ARG A 209 18.56 -7.86 3.09
CA ARG A 209 17.67 -8.74 3.86
C ARG A 209 17.14 -8.04 5.11
N PRO A 210 15.99 -8.47 5.66
CA PRO A 210 15.54 -7.97 6.95
C PRO A 210 16.59 -8.22 8.05
N ASN A 211 16.86 -7.18 8.84
CA ASN A 211 17.78 -7.24 9.96
C ASN A 211 17.23 -8.17 11.04
N SER A 212 17.97 -9.23 11.40
CA SER A 212 17.57 -10.24 12.38
C SER A 212 17.42 -9.70 13.81
N LEU A 213 18.01 -8.54 14.11
CA LEU A 213 17.87 -7.84 15.39
C LEU A 213 16.64 -6.95 15.48
N TRP A 214 15.94 -6.73 14.35
CA TRP A 214 14.67 -6.04 14.34
C TRP A 214 13.58 -6.99 14.83
N PRO A 215 12.59 -6.55 15.63
CA PRO A 215 11.44 -7.40 15.93
C PRO A 215 10.84 -7.86 14.60
N ALA A 216 10.89 -9.18 14.38
CA ALA A 216 10.21 -9.80 13.26
C ALA A 216 8.72 -9.52 13.44
N SER A 217 8.18 -8.69 12.56
CA SER A 217 6.75 -8.48 12.39
C SER A 217 6.04 -9.79 12.03
#